data_AF-A0A4V2YQ55-F1
#
_entry.id   AF-A0A4V2YQ55-F1
#
_cell.length_a   1.000
_cell.length_b   1.000
_cell.length_c   1.000
_cell.angle_alpha   90.00
_cell.angle_beta   90.00
_cell.angle_gamma   90.00
#
_symmetry.space_group_name_H-M   'P 1'
#
loop_
_entity.id
_entity.type
_entity.pdbx_description
1 polymer ?
#
loop_
_entity_poly.entity_id
_entity_poly.type
_entity_poly.pdbx_seq_one_letter_code
_entity_poly.pdbx_strand_id
1 'polypeptide(L)' 'MDLRQRVLDARQALGQARIEGDFYSVDVRTGELDSLTRIATENGIDLPAAQSATADLGSEQ' A
#
# COMPACT_ATOMS: atom_id res chain seq x y z
N MET A 1 -15.61 3.03 -9.39
CA MET A 1 -14.35 2.41 -8.91
C MET A 1 -14.42 2.34 -7.39
N ASP A 2 -14.14 1.18 -6.79
CA ASP A 2 -14.30 0.92 -5.34
C ASP A 2 -13.09 1.42 -4.52
N LEU A 3 -13.30 1.86 -3.28
CA LEU A 3 -12.24 2.39 -2.40
C LEU A 3 -11.18 1.33 -2.08
N ARG A 4 -11.61 0.08 -1.88
CA ARG A 4 -10.69 -1.03 -1.58
C ARG A 4 -9.75 -1.31 -2.74
N GLN A 5 -10.28 -1.29 -3.97
CA GLN A 5 -9.47 -1.47 -5.18
C GLN A 5 -8.42 -0.37 -5.29
N ARG A 6 -8.80 0.89 -5.06
CA ARG A 6 -7.84 2.02 -5.08
C ARG A 6 -6.71 1.86 -4.07
N VAL A 7 -7.01 1.36 -2.87
CA VAL A 7 -5.98 1.08 -1.85
C VAL A 7 -5.04 -0.04 -2.30
N LEU A 8 -5.55 -1.09 -2.93
CA LEU A 8 -4.72 -2.16 -3.49
C LEU A 8 -3.80 -1.64 -4.59
N ASP A 9 -4.34 -0.87 -5.52
CA ASP A 9 -3.60 -0.30 -6.64
C ASP A 9 -2.48 0.64 -6.15
N ALA A 10 -2.80 1.52 -5.20
CA ALA A 10 -1.83 2.45 -4.62
C ALA A 10 -0.73 1.72 -3.83
N ARG A 11 -1.04 0.61 -3.14
CA ARG A 11 -0.02 -0.23 -2.48
C ARG A 11 0.89 -0.95 -3.46
N GLN A 12 0.33 -1.51 -4.54
CA GLN A 12 1.14 -2.14 -5.58
C GLN A 12 2.06 -1.12 -6.24
N ALA A 13 1.55 0.06 -6.59
CA ALA A 13 2.34 1.15 -7.15
C ALA A 13 3.43 1.64 -6.18
N LEU A 14 3.14 1.74 -4.88
CA LEU A 14 4.13 2.08 -3.86
C LEU A 14 5.24 1.02 -3.78
N GLY A 15 4.88 -0.27 -3.78
CA GLY A 15 5.85 -1.36 -3.80
C GLY A 15 6.77 -1.28 -5.02
N GLN A 16 6.19 -1.04 -6.20
CA GLN A 16 6.95 -0.90 -7.44
C GLN A 16 7.89 0.31 -7.41
N ALA A 17 7.40 1.48 -6.98
CA ALA A 17 8.22 2.69 -6.86
C ALA A 17 9.42 2.50 -5.90
N ARG A 18 9.24 1.74 -4.82
CA ARG A 18 10.33 1.38 -3.90
C ARG A 18 11.38 0.48 -4.57
N ILE A 19 10.95 -0.52 -5.34
CA ILE A 19 11.85 -1.42 -6.08
C ILE A 19 12.66 -0.65 -7.13
N GLU A 20 12.02 0.29 -7.82
CA GLU A 20 12.64 1.10 -8.87
C GLU A 20 13.53 2.23 -8.33
N GLY A 21 13.47 2.52 -7.03
CA GLY A 21 14.17 3.66 -6.43
C GLY A 21 13.58 5.02 -6.83
N ASP A 22 12.32 5.05 -7.28
CA ASP A 22 11.61 6.28 -7.61
C ASP A 22 11.06 6.93 -6.34
N PHE A 23 11.91 7.70 -5.66
CA PHE A 23 11.58 8.37 -4.40
C PHE A 23 10.42 9.37 -4.52
N TYR A 24 10.26 10.01 -5.68
CA TYR A 24 9.15 10.92 -5.91
C TYR A 24 7.83 10.16 -5.94
N SER A 25 7.77 9.06 -6.71
CA SER A 25 6.58 8.21 -6.74
C SER A 25 6.30 7.57 -5.39
N VAL A 26 7.32 7.22 -4.60
CA VAL A 26 7.13 6.73 -3.22
C VAL A 26 6.39 7.75 -2.36
N ASP A 27 6.79 9.02 -2.40
CA ASP A 27 6.16 10.09 -1.61
C ASP A 27 4.70 10.31 -2.05
N VAL A 28 4.47 10.41 -3.36
CA VAL A 28 3.12 10.57 -3.94
C VAL A 28 2.20 9.42 -3.54
N ARG A 29 2.65 8.16 -3.66
CA ARG A 29 1.82 6.98 -3.33
C ARG A 29 1.59 6.84 -1.83
N THR A 30 2.53 7.29 -1.00
CA THR A 30 2.34 7.31 0.45
C THR A 30 1.25 8.29 0.85
N GLY A 31 1.30 9.54 0.35
CA GLY A 31 0.26 10.54 0.62
C GLY A 31 -1.12 10.14 0.09
N GLU A 32 -1.18 9.47 -1.07
CA GLU A 32 -2.42 8.89 -1.60
C GLU A 32 -2.99 7.82 -0.65
N LEU A 33 -2.16 6.89 -0.16
CA LEU A 33 -2.61 5.85 0.77
C LEU A 33 -3.10 6.40 2.10
N ASP A 34 -2.45 7.42 2.65
CA ASP A 34 -2.88 8.08 3.88
C ASP A 34 -4.27 8.70 3.72
N SER A 35 -4.49 9.37 2.58
CA SER A 35 -5.78 9.97 2.25
C SER A 35 -6.87 8.92 2.11
N LEU A 36 -6.60 7.82 1.40
CA LEU A 36 -7.56 6.72 1.22
C LEU A 36 -7.88 6.00 2.53
N THR A 37 -6.88 5.79 3.39
CA THR A 37 -7.04 5.14 4.69
C THR A 37 -7.88 5.99 5.63
N ARG A 38 -7.68 7.30 5.62
CA ARG A 38 -8.50 8.26 6.36
C ARG A 38 -9.97 8.19 5.91
N ILE A 39 -10.24 8.26 4.60
CA ILE A 39 -11.60 8.16 4.06
C ILE A 39 -12.26 6.83 4.47
N ALA A 40 -11.53 5.72 4.39
CA ALA A 40 -12.05 4.43 4.78
C ALA A 40 -12.43 4.40 6.26
N THR A 41 -11.58 4.94 7.12
CA THR A 41 -11.81 5.03 8.57
C THR A 41 -13.03 5.88 8.88
N GLU A 42 -13.14 7.07 8.28
CA GLU A 42 -14.26 8.00 8.46
C GLU A 42 -15.61 7.39 8.05
N ASN A 43 -15.60 6.41 7.14
CA ASN A 43 -16.80 5.75 6.64
C ASN A 43 -17.00 4.31 7.17
N GLY A 44 -16.15 3.85 8.10
CA GLY A 44 -16.22 2.49 8.65
C GLY A 44 -15.99 1.38 7.62
N ILE A 45 -15.17 1.65 6.59
CA ILE A 45 -14.84 0.70 5.53
C ILE A 45 -13.58 -0.07 5.93
N ASP A 46 -13.71 -1.40 6.02
CA ASP A 46 -12.56 -2.27 6.20
C ASP A 46 -11.70 -2.32 4.93
N LEU A 47 -10.42 -1.98 5.10
CA LEU A 47 -9.42 -2.06 4.05
C LEU A 47 -8.67 -3.40 4.12
N PRO A 48 -8.25 -3.95 2.97
CA PRO A 48 -7.38 -5.12 2.98
C PRO A 48 -6.10 -4.81 3.77
N ALA A 49 -5.52 -5.82 4.42
CA ALA A 49 -4.24 -5.64 5.11
C ALA A 49 -3.12 -5.30 4.12
N ALA A 50 -2.15 -4.47 4.53
CA ALA A 50 -0.95 -4.28 3.75
C ALA A 50 -0.24 -5.64 3.69
N GLN A 51 0.00 -6.17 2.48
CA GLN A 51 0.86 -7.33 2.34
C GLN A 51 2.27 -6.85 2.67
N SER A 52 2.63 -6.94 3.95
CA SER A 52 4.02 -6.87 4.38
C SER A 52 4.74 -7.97 3.63
N ALA A 53 5.62 -7.60 2.71
CA ALA A 53 6.59 -8.51 2.11
C ALA A 53 7.58 -8.93 3.20
N THR A 54 7.11 -9.77 4.11
CA THR A 54 7.91 -10.57 5.04
C THR A 54 7.40 -12.00 4.89
N ALA A 55 7.62 -12.55 3.71
CA ALA A 55 7.46 -13.96 3.40
C ALA A 55 8.70 -14.40 2.62
N ASP A 56 9.87 -14.28 3.25
CA ASP A 56 10.96 -15.26 3.11
C ASP A 56 12.06 -14.98 4.15
N LEU A 57 11.80 -15.34 5.41
CA LEU A 57 12.88 -15.80 6.30
C LEU A 57 12.62 -17.29 6.51
N GLY A 58 12.73 -18.02 5.41
CA GLY A 58 12.65 -19.47 5.39
C GLY A 58 14.03 -20.07 5.69
N SER A 59 14.16 -20.54 6.93
CA SER A 59 15.00 -21.68 7.36
C SER A 59 16.51 -21.48 7.46
N GLU A 60 16.94 -21.30 8.71
CA GLU A 60 18.18 -21.89 9.25
C GLU A 60 18.31 -23.36 8.80
N GLN A 61 19.44 -23.72 8.20
CA GLN A 61 20.04 -25.06 8.20
C GLN A 61 21.56 -24.91 8.12
#